data_AF-A0A8H9ZQE7-F1
#
_entry.id   AF-A0A8H9ZQE7-F1
#
_cell.length_a   1.000
_cell.length_b   1.000
_cell.length_c   1.000
_cell.angle_alpha   90.00
_cell.angle_beta   90.00
_cell.angle_gamma   90.00
#
_symmetry.space_group_name_H-M   'P 1'
#
loop_
_entity.id
_entity.type
_entity.pdbx_description
1 polymer ?
#
loop_
_entity_poly.entity_id
_entity_poly.type
_entity_poly.pdbx_seq_one_letter_code
_entity_poly.pdbx_strand_id
1 'polypeptide(L)'
;MKTSIAPILFGRNIANISEKHFTPWFCPYDHYPGLVLASTITVPYSPSPDWFLGEEQCGGHSCNQFRAAIKPLQIIPQSQVQGDLELIASEGFEPGTLDYFSLADDEVQKRVRLNYQSFVMNLGLTCSDENVLLLTQPLYPLDATESNLRALTTDQTCLSGLTDTTGLVIFVVGVNCD
;
A
#
# COMPACT_ATOMS: atom_id res chain seq x y z
N MET A 1 4.32 6.27 -18.23
CA MET A 1 4.76 5.04 -18.92
C MET A 1 5.33 4.12 -17.86
N LYS A 2 4.76 2.92 -17.64
CA LYS A 2 5.24 1.97 -16.62
C LYS A 2 6.63 1.48 -17.04
N THR A 3 7.66 1.83 -16.28
CA THR A 3 9.02 1.31 -16.48
C THR A 3 9.24 0.14 -15.55
N SER A 4 9.43 -1.05 -16.12
CA SER A 4 9.89 -2.22 -15.38
C SER A 4 11.18 -1.90 -14.63
N ILE A 5 11.37 -2.51 -13.46
CA ILE A 5 12.58 -2.33 -12.66
C ILE A 5 13.83 -2.76 -13.45
N ALA A 6 14.86 -1.90 -13.46
CA ALA A 6 16.14 -2.23 -14.08
C ALA A 6 16.80 -3.43 -13.36
N PRO A 7 17.34 -4.44 -14.07
CA PRO A 7 17.85 -5.67 -13.44
C PRO A 7 18.89 -5.48 -12.34
N ILE A 8 19.70 -4.41 -12.43
CA ILE A 8 20.73 -4.08 -11.43
C ILE A 8 20.17 -3.64 -10.06
N LEU A 9 18.87 -3.36 -9.99
CA LEU A 9 18.19 -2.89 -8.80
C LEU A 9 17.53 -4.02 -7.99
N PHE A 10 17.36 -5.21 -8.56
CA PHE A 10 16.83 -6.36 -7.81
C PHE A 10 17.71 -6.69 -6.59
N GLY A 11 17.07 -7.00 -5.46
CA GLY A 11 17.73 -7.26 -4.18
C GLY A 11 18.34 -6.04 -3.50
N ARG A 12 18.22 -4.83 -4.07
CA ARG A 12 18.69 -3.62 -3.40
C ARG A 12 17.67 -3.16 -2.37
N ASN A 13 18.19 -2.62 -1.26
CA ASN A 13 17.37 -1.92 -0.29
C ASN A 13 16.79 -0.64 -0.92
N ILE A 14 15.47 -0.44 -0.77
CA ILE A 14 14.71 0.68 -1.35
C ILE A 14 15.30 2.03 -0.93
N ALA A 15 15.72 2.18 0.34
CA ALA A 15 16.28 3.43 0.86
C ALA A 15 17.62 3.81 0.22
N ASN A 16 18.31 2.85 -0.42
CA ASN A 16 19.60 3.07 -1.10
C ASN A 16 19.45 3.35 -2.60
N ILE A 17 18.24 3.38 -3.13
CA ILE A 17 17.97 3.64 -4.55
C ILE A 17 17.74 5.14 -4.76
N SER A 18 18.38 5.71 -5.77
CA SER A 18 18.20 7.12 -6.13
C SER A 18 16.77 7.41 -6.61
N GLU A 19 16.21 8.53 -6.17
CA GLU A 19 14.87 9.02 -6.51
C GLU A 19 14.55 9.03 -8.01
N LYS A 20 15.56 9.25 -8.88
CA LYS A 20 15.43 9.24 -10.34
C LYS A 20 14.90 7.92 -10.92
N HIS A 21 14.95 6.85 -10.13
CA HIS A 21 14.45 5.52 -10.53
C HIS A 21 12.99 5.30 -10.15
N PHE A 22 12.40 6.18 -9.33
CA PHE A 22 11.02 6.07 -8.89
C PHE A 22 10.11 6.86 -9.82
N THR A 23 8.99 6.24 -10.18
CA THR A 23 7.90 6.92 -10.89
C THR A 23 6.90 7.47 -9.87
N PRO A 24 6.31 8.64 -10.13
CA PRO A 24 5.22 9.14 -9.29
C PRO A 24 4.06 8.16 -9.22
N TRP A 25 3.46 8.10 -8.04
CA TRP A 25 2.22 7.41 -7.70
C TRP A 25 2.30 5.89 -7.71
N PHE A 26 1.53 5.27 -6.82
CA PHE A 26 1.39 3.81 -6.78
C PHE A 26 0.30 3.35 -7.75
N CYS A 27 -0.68 4.22 -8.07
CA CYS A 27 -1.72 3.98 -9.06
C CYS A 27 -1.52 4.87 -10.31
N PRO A 28 -0.78 4.41 -11.34
CA PRO A 28 -0.44 5.24 -12.50
C PRO A 28 -1.59 5.51 -13.48
N TYR A 29 -2.79 5.00 -13.20
CA TYR A 29 -3.98 5.15 -14.04
C TYR A 29 -5.11 5.95 -13.36
N ASP A 30 -4.85 6.52 -12.17
CA ASP A 30 -5.83 7.30 -11.39
C ASP A 30 -7.16 6.57 -11.15
N HIS A 31 -7.11 5.24 -11.04
CA HIS A 31 -8.25 4.44 -10.61
C HIS A 31 -8.18 4.25 -9.10
N TYR A 32 -9.06 4.96 -8.38
CA TYR A 32 -9.16 4.91 -6.93
C TYR A 32 -10.52 4.33 -6.48
N PRO A 33 -10.58 3.50 -5.43
CA PRO A 33 -9.43 2.97 -4.70
C PRO A 33 -8.59 2.02 -5.57
N GLY A 34 -7.27 2.17 -5.50
CA GLY A 34 -6.31 1.27 -6.14
C GLY A 34 -5.92 0.13 -5.20
N LEU A 35 -5.36 -0.95 -5.76
CA LEU A 35 -4.81 -2.05 -4.96
C LEU A 35 -3.42 -2.40 -5.48
N VAL A 36 -2.44 -2.44 -4.57
CA VAL A 36 -1.05 -2.77 -4.91
C VAL A 36 -0.46 -3.74 -3.89
N LEU A 37 0.41 -4.64 -4.36
CA LEU A 37 1.39 -5.32 -3.52
C LEU A 37 2.67 -4.49 -3.56
N ALA A 38 3.16 -4.09 -2.39
CA ALA A 38 4.36 -3.29 -2.24
C ALA A 38 5.43 -4.05 -1.46
N SER A 39 6.68 -3.88 -1.88
CA SER A 39 7.85 -4.24 -1.09
C SER A 39 8.57 -2.97 -0.64
N THR A 40 8.58 -2.73 0.66
CA THR A 40 9.00 -1.46 1.26
C THR A 40 10.46 -1.43 1.68
N ILE A 41 11.10 -2.61 1.81
CA ILE A 41 12.47 -2.75 2.31
C ILE A 41 13.43 -3.09 1.18
N THR A 42 13.15 -4.14 0.42
CA THR A 42 14.04 -4.66 -0.63
C THR A 42 13.29 -4.78 -1.95
N VAL A 43 13.94 -4.49 -3.07
CA VAL A 43 13.39 -4.78 -4.39
C VAL A 43 13.30 -6.30 -4.58
N PRO A 44 12.10 -6.89 -4.74
CA PRO A 44 11.96 -8.33 -4.81
C PRO A 44 12.55 -8.85 -6.12
N TYR A 45 13.25 -9.99 -6.07
CA TYR A 45 13.53 -10.72 -7.31
C TYR A 45 12.22 -11.36 -7.76
N SER A 46 11.72 -10.91 -8.90
CA SER A 46 10.54 -11.49 -9.51
C SER A 46 10.84 -11.88 -10.95
N PRO A 47 10.39 -13.06 -11.41
CA PRO A 47 10.45 -13.42 -12.82
C PRO A 47 9.43 -12.63 -13.67
N SER A 48 8.50 -11.89 -13.05
CA SER A 48 7.49 -11.12 -13.78
C SER A 48 7.89 -9.64 -13.95
N PRO A 49 7.74 -9.04 -15.15
CA PRO A 49 8.05 -7.62 -15.41
C PRO A 49 7.04 -6.63 -14.81
N ASP A 50 6.09 -7.09 -13.98
CA ASP A 50 4.97 -6.28 -13.51
C ASP A 50 5.31 -5.33 -12.37
N TRP A 51 6.51 -5.44 -11.80
CA TRP A 51 6.99 -4.56 -10.75
C TRP A 51 7.59 -3.29 -11.34
N PHE A 52 7.37 -2.17 -10.66
CA PHE A 52 8.04 -0.89 -10.90
C PHE A 52 8.46 -0.26 -9.57
N LEU A 53 9.32 0.75 -9.60
CA LEU A 53 9.64 1.53 -8.40
C LEU A 53 8.72 2.74 -8.35
N GLY A 54 7.87 2.81 -7.33
CA GLY A 54 6.88 3.87 -7.15
C GLY A 54 7.19 4.78 -5.96
N GLU A 55 6.78 6.03 -6.05
CA GLU A 55 6.82 7.01 -4.97
C GLU A 55 5.45 7.66 -4.76
N GLU A 56 4.94 7.62 -3.53
CA GLU A 56 3.68 8.26 -3.13
C GLU A 56 3.90 9.45 -2.21
N GLN A 57 3.08 10.50 -2.36
CA GLN A 57 3.12 11.65 -1.47
C GLN A 57 2.14 11.42 -0.33
N CYS A 58 2.63 11.18 0.89
CA CYS A 58 1.84 10.66 1.99
C CYS A 58 1.41 11.70 3.04
N GLY A 59 1.63 12.98 2.79
CA GLY A 59 1.15 14.03 3.68
C GLY A 59 1.29 15.38 3.02
N GLY A 60 0.19 16.14 2.98
CA GLY A 60 0.04 17.39 2.23
C GLY A 60 1.23 18.35 2.35
N HIS A 61 1.16 19.36 3.21
CA HIS A 61 2.19 20.41 3.27
C HIS A 61 3.58 19.92 3.77
N SER A 62 3.71 18.64 4.19
CA SER A 62 4.91 18.08 4.81
C SER A 62 5.84 17.31 3.87
N CYS A 63 5.51 17.17 2.58
CA CYS A 63 6.38 16.53 1.56
C CYS A 63 6.89 15.13 1.96
N ASN A 64 6.12 14.36 2.74
CA ASN A 64 6.53 13.01 3.12
C ASN A 64 6.35 12.08 1.92
N GLN A 65 7.44 11.45 1.48
CA GLN A 65 7.44 10.53 0.34
C GLN A 65 7.55 9.08 0.83
N PHE A 66 6.71 8.21 0.29
CA PHE A 66 6.75 6.78 0.55
C PHE A 66 7.19 6.04 -0.72
N ARG A 67 8.34 5.38 -0.64
CA ARG A 67 8.98 4.69 -1.77
C ARG A 67 8.88 3.18 -1.59
N ALA A 68 8.54 2.47 -2.66
CA ALA A 68 8.50 1.01 -2.64
C ALA A 68 8.65 0.42 -4.05
N ALA A 69 8.96 -0.87 -4.13
CA ALA A 69 8.72 -1.64 -5.34
C ALA A 69 7.24 -2.05 -5.37
N ILE A 70 6.52 -1.72 -6.44
CA ILE A 70 5.08 -1.82 -6.56
C ILE A 70 4.71 -2.80 -7.66
N LYS A 71 3.80 -3.72 -7.33
CA LYS A 71 3.05 -4.53 -8.27
C LYS A 71 1.57 -4.16 -8.15
N PRO A 72 0.98 -3.49 -9.17
CA PRO A 72 -0.46 -3.29 -9.22
C PRO A 72 -1.20 -4.62 -9.22
N LEU A 73 -2.32 -4.66 -8.52
CA LEU A 73 -3.19 -5.83 -8.43
C LEU A 73 -4.54 -5.53 -9.06
N GLN A 74 -5.08 -6.50 -9.80
CA GLN A 74 -6.43 -6.39 -10.35
C GLN A 74 -7.46 -6.72 -9.26
N ILE A 75 -8.27 -5.74 -8.87
CA ILE A 75 -9.34 -5.91 -7.88
C ILE A 75 -10.39 -6.90 -8.41
N ILE A 76 -10.89 -7.80 -7.55
CA ILE A 76 -12.00 -8.69 -7.90
C ILE A 76 -13.24 -7.85 -8.27
N PRO A 77 -13.90 -8.12 -9.41
CA PRO A 77 -15.07 -7.36 -9.86
C PRO A 77 -16.35 -7.78 -9.12
N GLN A 78 -16.29 -7.82 -7.79
CA GLN A 78 -17.43 -8.04 -6.91
C GLN A 78 -17.79 -6.74 -6.21
N SER A 79 -19.07 -6.37 -6.24
CA SER A 79 -19.54 -5.10 -5.68
C SER A 79 -19.23 -4.94 -4.19
N GLN A 80 -19.22 -6.04 -3.43
CA GLN A 80 -18.85 -6.01 -2.01
C GLN A 80 -17.39 -5.62 -1.81
N VAL A 81 -16.46 -6.26 -2.54
CA VAL A 81 -15.02 -5.97 -2.44
C VAL A 81 -14.74 -4.51 -2.83
N GLN A 82 -15.39 -4.02 -3.89
CA GLN A 82 -15.28 -2.61 -4.27
C GLN A 82 -15.79 -1.68 -3.17
N GLY A 83 -16.97 -1.97 -2.61
CA GLY A 83 -17.53 -1.19 -1.50
C GLY A 83 -16.65 -1.21 -0.25
N ASP A 84 -16.05 -2.34 0.09
CA ASP A 84 -15.14 -2.48 1.23
C ASP A 84 -13.87 -1.62 1.04
N LEU A 85 -13.29 -1.65 -0.17
CA LEU A 85 -12.14 -0.82 -0.52
C LEU A 85 -12.49 0.68 -0.54
N GLU A 86 -13.69 1.03 -1.00
CA GLU A 86 -14.20 2.41 -0.96
C GLU A 86 -14.35 2.90 0.49
N LEU A 87 -14.90 2.05 1.38
CA LEU A 87 -15.03 2.40 2.80
C LEU A 87 -13.67 2.56 3.50
N ILE A 88 -12.68 1.74 3.12
CA ILE A 88 -11.30 1.90 3.60
C ILE A 88 -10.74 3.25 3.12
N ALA A 89 -10.84 3.53 1.83
CA ALA A 89 -10.29 4.74 1.21
C ALA A 89 -11.06 6.03 1.55
N SER A 90 -12.31 5.92 1.98
CA SER A 90 -13.10 7.03 2.53
C SER A 90 -12.96 7.13 4.06
N GLU A 91 -12.05 6.36 4.64
CA GLU A 91 -11.72 6.38 6.06
C GLU A 91 -12.90 6.10 6.99
N GLY A 92 -13.77 5.16 6.62
CA GLY A 92 -14.92 4.75 7.44
C GLY A 92 -14.56 4.23 8.84
N PHE A 93 -13.28 4.08 9.14
CA PHE A 93 -12.72 3.71 10.45
C PHE A 93 -12.53 4.89 11.41
N GLU A 94 -12.50 6.14 10.94
CA GLU A 94 -12.28 7.32 11.79
C GLU A 94 -13.27 8.45 11.45
N PRO A 95 -14.12 8.89 12.38
CA PRO A 95 -15.15 9.92 12.13
C PRO A 95 -14.63 11.38 12.16
N GLY A 96 -13.31 11.60 12.30
CA GLY A 96 -12.68 12.93 12.48
C GLY A 96 -12.00 13.49 11.22
N THR A 97 -11.65 14.78 11.22
CA THR A 97 -10.98 15.44 10.08
C THR A 97 -9.54 14.97 9.88
N LEU A 98 -9.16 14.81 8.62
CA LEU A 98 -7.99 14.12 8.02
C LEU A 98 -6.58 14.56 8.45
N ASP A 99 -6.43 15.60 9.28
CA ASP A 99 -5.12 16.12 9.69
C ASP A 99 -4.45 15.31 10.81
N TYR A 100 -4.97 14.12 11.12
CA TYR A 100 -4.52 13.35 12.28
C TYR A 100 -3.13 12.71 12.13
N PHE A 101 -2.53 12.68 10.93
CA PHE A 101 -1.13 12.29 10.75
C PHE A 101 -0.14 13.46 10.76
N SER A 102 -0.60 14.67 10.44
CA SER A 102 0.25 15.87 10.37
C SER A 102 0.23 16.69 11.67
N LEU A 103 -0.84 16.58 12.47
CA LEU A 103 -1.07 17.46 13.63
C LEU A 103 -1.47 16.75 14.93
N ALA A 104 -1.66 15.43 14.94
CA ALA A 104 -2.12 14.75 16.14
C ALA A 104 -0.99 14.16 17.00
N ASP A 105 -1.22 14.17 18.32
CA ASP A 105 -0.34 13.54 19.30
C ASP A 105 -0.30 12.01 19.17
N ASP A 106 0.67 11.40 19.85
CA ASP A 106 0.93 9.96 19.79
C ASP A 106 -0.28 9.11 20.20
N GLU A 107 -1.11 9.59 21.13
CA GLU A 107 -2.29 8.86 21.62
C GLU A 107 -3.40 8.85 20.56
N VAL A 108 -3.60 9.97 19.86
CA VAL A 108 -4.53 10.02 18.72
C VAL A 108 -4.06 9.11 17.59
N GLN A 109 -2.78 9.16 17.22
CA GLN A 109 -2.24 8.28 16.16
C GLN A 109 -2.41 6.81 16.52
N LYS A 110 -2.15 6.44 17.78
CA LYS A 110 -2.33 5.07 18.27
C LYS A 110 -3.80 4.64 18.20
N ARG A 111 -4.74 5.51 18.60
CA ARG A 111 -6.18 5.24 18.49
C ARG A 111 -6.59 5.00 17.03
N VAL A 112 -6.16 5.87 16.12
CA VAL A 112 -6.48 5.75 14.68
C VAL A 112 -5.98 4.42 14.12
N ARG A 113 -4.75 4.02 14.43
CA ARG A 113 -4.18 2.73 14.02
C ARG A 113 -5.01 1.54 14.55
N LEU A 114 -5.42 1.58 15.83
CA LEU A 114 -6.27 0.54 16.42
C LEU A 114 -7.68 0.48 15.79
N ASN A 115 -8.26 1.65 15.51
CA ASN A 115 -9.54 1.75 14.81
C ASN A 115 -9.45 1.15 13.42
N TYR A 116 -8.40 1.51 12.67
CA TYR A 116 -8.14 0.95 11.35
C TYR A 116 -7.98 -0.58 11.38
N GLN A 117 -7.15 -1.12 12.27
CA GLN A 117 -6.97 -2.57 12.42
C GLN A 117 -8.31 -3.28 12.72
N SER A 118 -9.07 -2.74 13.67
CA SER A 118 -10.40 -3.27 14.03
C SER A 118 -11.36 -3.24 12.85
N PHE A 119 -11.32 -2.17 12.07
CA PHE A 119 -12.17 -1.98 10.89
C PHE A 119 -11.86 -3.02 9.81
N VAL A 120 -10.60 -3.17 9.40
CA VAL A 120 -10.24 -4.15 8.37
C VAL A 120 -10.45 -5.59 8.82
N MET A 121 -10.29 -5.88 10.11
CA MET A 121 -10.64 -7.19 10.68
C MET A 121 -12.14 -7.49 10.55
N ASN A 122 -13.02 -6.50 10.74
CA ASN A 122 -14.46 -6.67 10.55
C ASN A 122 -14.85 -6.91 9.08
N LEU A 123 -14.00 -6.48 8.13
CA LEU A 123 -14.12 -6.79 6.71
C LEU A 123 -13.54 -8.17 6.33
N GLY A 124 -13.01 -8.92 7.31
CA GLY A 124 -12.38 -10.22 7.08
C GLY A 124 -10.96 -10.15 6.54
N LEU A 125 -10.31 -8.98 6.63
CA LEU A 125 -8.92 -8.75 6.24
C LEU A 125 -8.02 -8.69 7.47
N THR A 126 -6.71 -8.69 7.27
CA THR A 126 -5.73 -8.57 8.37
C THR A 126 -4.76 -7.42 8.17
N CYS A 127 -4.38 -6.77 9.28
CA CYS A 127 -3.31 -5.80 9.35
C CYS A 127 -2.58 -5.93 10.69
N SER A 128 -1.31 -6.33 10.63
CA SER A 128 -0.43 -6.49 11.79
C SER A 128 -0.01 -5.16 12.41
N ASP A 129 0.48 -5.24 13.64
CA ASP A 129 1.02 -4.08 14.38
C ASP A 129 2.23 -3.43 13.68
N GLU A 130 2.95 -4.20 12.86
CA GLU A 130 4.06 -3.70 12.06
C GLU A 130 3.55 -2.94 10.84
N ASN A 131 2.59 -3.50 10.11
CA ASN A 131 2.07 -2.89 8.89
C ASN A 131 1.21 -1.66 9.18
N VAL A 132 0.48 -1.62 10.29
CA VAL A 132 -0.35 -0.45 10.63
C VAL A 132 0.48 0.83 10.86
N LEU A 133 1.78 0.70 11.15
CA LEU A 133 2.68 1.85 11.24
C LEU A 133 2.89 2.55 9.90
N LEU A 134 2.59 1.87 8.78
CA LEU A 134 2.67 2.39 7.43
C LEU A 134 1.38 3.10 6.99
N LEU A 135 0.37 3.18 7.86
CA LEU A 135 -0.89 3.86 7.57
C LEU A 135 -0.64 5.36 7.35
N THR A 136 -1.05 5.84 6.20
CA THR A 136 -1.03 7.27 5.82
C THR A 136 -2.36 7.64 5.18
N GLN A 137 -2.53 8.92 4.84
CA GLN A 137 -3.76 9.40 4.20
C GLN A 137 -4.02 8.76 2.81
N PRO A 138 -3.02 8.55 1.94
CA PRO A 138 -3.25 7.82 0.68
C PRO A 138 -2.99 6.31 0.75
N LEU A 139 -2.31 5.80 1.79
CA LEU A 139 -1.89 4.40 1.85
C LEU A 139 -2.48 3.69 3.06
N TYR A 140 -3.39 2.75 2.80
CA TYR A 140 -4.04 1.92 3.81
C TYR A 140 -3.45 0.50 3.80
N PRO A 141 -2.56 0.15 4.74
CA PRO A 141 -1.81 -1.11 4.72
C PRO A 141 -2.64 -2.30 5.18
N LEU A 142 -2.43 -3.43 4.54
CA LEU A 142 -2.96 -4.75 4.89
C LEU A 142 -1.80 -5.74 4.84
N ASP A 143 -1.91 -6.84 5.58
CA ASP A 143 -0.86 -7.87 5.51
C ASP A 143 -0.82 -8.52 4.13
N ALA A 144 0.38 -8.70 3.60
CA ALA A 144 0.62 -9.48 2.40
C ALA A 144 0.48 -10.99 2.70
N THR A 145 -0.76 -11.43 2.91
CA THR A 145 -1.10 -12.85 3.10
C THR A 145 -1.84 -13.40 1.90
N GLU A 146 -1.73 -14.71 1.68
CA GLU A 146 -2.52 -15.43 0.67
C GLU A 146 -4.04 -15.25 0.90
N SER A 147 -4.47 -15.10 2.16
CA SER A 147 -5.88 -14.87 2.50
C SER A 147 -6.35 -13.50 2.00
N ASN A 148 -5.62 -12.43 2.32
CA ASN A 148 -5.97 -11.08 1.87
C ASN A 148 -5.89 -10.96 0.34
N LEU A 149 -4.89 -11.55 -0.31
CA LEU A 149 -4.80 -11.58 -1.77
C LEU A 149 -6.02 -12.25 -2.39
N ARG A 150 -6.41 -13.44 -1.91
CA ARG A 150 -7.58 -14.16 -2.43
C ARG A 150 -8.90 -13.42 -2.20
N ALA A 151 -8.99 -12.64 -1.13
CA ALA A 151 -10.17 -11.84 -0.83
C ALA A 151 -10.30 -10.61 -1.74
N LEU A 152 -9.17 -10.05 -2.21
CA LEU A 152 -9.15 -8.73 -2.85
C LEU A 152 -8.84 -8.74 -4.35
N THR A 153 -8.05 -9.70 -4.84
CA THR A 153 -7.55 -9.70 -6.22
C THR A 153 -7.81 -10.98 -7.00
N THR A 154 -8.01 -10.86 -8.31
CA THR A 154 -8.04 -12.01 -9.24
C THR A 154 -6.64 -12.53 -9.58
N ASP A 155 -5.60 -11.78 -9.23
CA ASP A 155 -4.24 -12.10 -9.62
C ASP A 155 -3.70 -13.29 -8.84
N GLN A 156 -3.17 -14.28 -9.56
CA GLN A 156 -2.46 -15.41 -8.96
C GLN A 156 -1.03 -14.99 -8.60
N THR A 157 -0.92 -14.18 -7.54
CA THR A 157 0.38 -13.77 -7.00
C THR A 157 0.90 -14.83 -6.03
N CYS A 158 1.90 -15.59 -6.47
CA CYS A 158 2.56 -16.57 -5.62
C CYS A 158 3.58 -15.86 -4.71
N LEU A 159 3.20 -15.58 -3.46
CA LEU A 159 4.09 -14.89 -2.50
C LEU A 159 5.35 -15.69 -2.19
N SER A 160 5.23 -17.02 -2.13
CA SER A 160 6.36 -17.93 -1.91
C SER A 160 7.36 -17.99 -3.06
N GLY A 161 7.00 -17.45 -4.23
CA GLY A 161 7.88 -17.32 -5.39
C GLY A 161 8.76 -16.06 -5.35
N LEU A 162 8.55 -15.15 -4.40
CA LEU A 162 9.39 -13.97 -4.20
C LEU A 162 10.54 -14.35 -3.25
N THR A 163 11.80 -14.16 -3.70
CA THR A 163 12.94 -14.30 -2.78
C THR A 163 13.05 -13.02 -1.96
N ASP A 164 13.14 -13.16 -0.63
CA ASP A 164 13.13 -12.07 0.35
C ASP A 164 11.77 -11.33 0.43
N THR A 165 10.86 -11.90 1.22
CA THR A 165 9.51 -11.35 1.47
C THR A 165 9.47 -10.30 2.58
N THR A 166 10.64 -9.84 3.04
CA THR A 166 10.75 -8.89 4.14
C THR A 166 10.18 -7.53 3.71
N GLY A 167 9.18 -7.03 4.45
CA GLY A 167 8.54 -5.74 4.14
C GLY A 167 7.51 -5.79 3.01
N LEU A 168 6.93 -6.97 2.72
CA LEU A 168 5.77 -7.06 1.83
C LEU A 168 4.49 -6.62 2.55
N VAL A 169 3.75 -5.73 1.89
CA VAL A 169 2.49 -5.16 2.38
C VAL A 169 1.54 -4.98 1.19
N ILE A 170 0.24 -5.19 1.41
CA ILE A 170 -0.78 -4.80 0.44
C ILE A 170 -1.23 -3.39 0.82
N PHE A 171 -1.29 -2.48 -0.14
CA PHE A 171 -1.93 -1.18 0.08
C PHE A 171 -3.22 -1.09 -0.71
N VAL A 172 -4.28 -0.66 -0.02
CA VAL A 172 -5.36 0.07 -0.68
C VAL A 172 -4.85 1.50 -0.87
N VAL A 173 -4.90 1.98 -2.10
CA VAL A 173 -4.42 3.32 -2.46
C VAL A 173 -5.63 4.23 -2.59
N GLY A 174 -5.72 5.23 -1.70
CA GLY A 174 -6.73 6.28 -1.74
C GLY A 174 -6.33 7.44 -2.65
N VAL A 175 -7.22 8.43 -2.76
CA VAL A 175 -6.91 9.67 -3.48
C VAL A 175 -6.01 10.54 -2.60
N ASN A 176 -4.89 11.01 -3.14
CA ASN A 176 -4.19 12.15 -2.54
C ASN A 176 -5.08 13.38 -2.70
N CYS A 177 -5.69 13.83 -1.60
CA CYS A 177 -6.37 15.13 -1.59
C CYS A 177 -5.30 16.23 -1.70
N ASP A 178 -5.45 17.11 -2.70
CA ASP A 178 -4.65 18.32 -2.94
C ASP A 178 -4.54 19.23 -1.70
#